data_AF-A0A644XEQ4-F1
#
_entry.id   AF-A0A644XEQ4-F1
#
_cell.length_a   1.000
_cell.length_b   1.000
_cell.length_c   1.000
_cell.angle_alpha   90.00
_cell.angle_beta   90.00
_cell.angle_gamma   90.00
#
_symmetry.space_group_name_H-M   'P 1'
#
loop_
_entity.id
_entity.type
_entity.pdbx_description
1 polymer ?
#
loop_
_entity_poly.entity_id
_entity_poly.type
_entity_poly.pdbx_seq_one_letter_code
_entity_poly.pdbx_strand_id
1 'polypeptide(L)' 'MGKPLQSQNKADRLKLVALLKQKNAFSYRKSVPFIAGRLHVSRYTIYKYLGELSNQQEETQDDK' A
#
# COMPACT_ATOMS: atom_id res chain seq x y z
N MET A 1 -18.28 10.65 6.18
CA MET A 1 -17.85 9.47 5.40
C MET A 1 -18.29 9.67 3.95
N GLY A 2 -17.38 9.93 3.01
CA GLY A 2 -17.81 10.15 1.61
C GLY A 2 -16.94 11.10 0.79
N LYS A 3 -15.62 10.88 0.71
CA LYS A 3 -14.84 11.46 -0.39
C LYS A 3 -14.86 10.47 -1.56
N PRO A 4 -15.10 10.90 -2.81
CA PRO A 4 -15.05 10.01 -3.96
C PRO A 4 -13.65 9.39 -4.08
N LEU A 5 -13.56 8.09 -4.39
CA LEU A 5 -12.29 7.36 -4.56
C LEU A 5 -11.33 8.05 -5.56
N GLN A 6 -11.85 8.96 -6.38
CA GLN A 6 -11.13 9.80 -7.34
C GLN A 6 -10.20 10.86 -6.69
N SER A 7 -10.29 11.08 -5.37
CA SER A 7 -9.44 12.04 -4.62
C SER A 7 -8.29 11.37 -3.85
N GLN A 8 -8.04 10.07 -4.03
CA GLN A 8 -6.95 9.37 -3.36
C GLN A 8 -5.59 9.81 -3.93
N ASN A 9 -4.96 10.75 -3.22
CA ASN A 9 -3.59 11.16 -3.51
C ASN A 9 -2.62 9.98 -3.29
N LYS A 10 -1.42 10.03 -3.87
CA LYS A 10 -0.40 8.99 -3.73
C LYS A 10 -0.17 8.61 -2.25
N ALA A 11 -0.18 9.62 -1.37
CA ALA A 11 0.00 9.44 0.07
C ALA A 11 -1.09 8.56 0.72
N ASP A 12 -2.35 8.71 0.33
CA ASP A 12 -3.44 7.92 0.90
C ASP A 12 -3.34 6.45 0.46
N ARG A 13 -2.98 6.24 -0.81
CA ARG A 13 -2.75 4.88 -1.35
C ARG A 13 -1.58 4.19 -0.68
N LEU A 14 -0.48 4.91 -0.45
CA LEU A 14 0.67 4.39 0.30
C LEU A 14 0.29 4.02 1.74
N LYS A 15 -0.46 4.88 2.45
CA LYS A 15 -0.95 4.57 3.81
C LYS A 15 -1.84 3.33 3.82
N LEU A 16 -2.71 3.17 2.82
CA LEU A 16 -3.59 2.00 2.73
C LEU A 16 -2.79 0.71 2.49
N VAL A 17 -1.80 0.76 1.59
CA VAL A 17 -0.91 -0.37 1.32
C VAL A 17 -0.04 -0.71 2.53
N ALA A 18 0.43 0.29 3.28
CA ALA A 18 1.16 0.09 4.53
C ALA A 18 0.30 -0.63 5.58
N LEU A 19 -0.95 -0.20 5.75
CA LEU A 19 -1.89 -0.83 6.68
C LEU A 19 -2.22 -2.27 6.26
N LEU A 20 -2.39 -2.51 4.96
CA LEU A 20 -2.58 -3.87 4.42
C LEU A 20 -1.35 -4.75 4.62
N LYS A 21 -0.13 -4.20 4.48
CA LYS A 21 1.13 -4.89 4.79
C LYS A 21 1.21 -5.27 6.26
N GLN A 22 0.91 -4.33 7.17
CA GLN A 22 0.89 -4.57 8.61
C GLN A 22 -0.11 -5.65 9.02
N LYS A 23 -1.28 -5.72 8.36
CA LYS A 23 -2.29 -6.77 8.60
C LYS A 23 -2.01 -8.08 7.86
N ASN A 24 -0.80 -8.24 7.32
CA ASN A 24 -0.35 -9.42 6.58
C ASN A 24 -1.25 -9.78 5.37
N ALA A 25 -1.93 -8.79 4.77
CA ALA A 25 -2.88 -9.02 3.68
C ALA A 25 -2.21 -9.51 2.39
N PHE A 26 -0.91 -9.27 2.23
CA PHE A 26 -0.16 -9.72 1.06
C PHE A 26 0.27 -11.19 1.12
N SER A 27 0.13 -11.86 2.27
CA SER A 27 0.37 -13.31 2.40
C SER A 27 -0.69 -14.15 1.70
N TYR A 28 -1.91 -13.63 1.51
CA TYR A 28 -2.99 -14.34 0.85
C TYR A 28 -2.74 -14.49 -0.64
N ARG A 29 -3.07 -15.67 -1.18
CA ARG A 29 -3.00 -15.93 -2.62
C ARG A 29 -3.92 -14.97 -3.38
N LYS A 30 -3.41 -14.38 -4.48
CA LYS A 30 -4.13 -13.38 -5.30
C LYS A 30 -4.49 -12.07 -4.58
N SER A 31 -3.88 -11.77 -3.42
CA SER A 31 -4.04 -10.48 -2.72
C SER A 31 -3.66 -9.28 -3.59
N VAL A 32 -2.51 -9.34 -4.27
CA VAL A 32 -1.98 -8.26 -5.13
C VAL A 32 -2.95 -7.86 -6.25
N PRO A 33 -3.43 -8.78 -7.13
CA PRO A 33 -4.39 -8.40 -8.18
C PRO A 33 -5.72 -7.91 -7.61
N PHE A 34 -6.16 -8.43 -6.46
CA PHE A 34 -7.39 -7.98 -5.79
C PHE A 34 -7.27 -6.53 -5.28
N ILE A 35 -6.19 -6.22 -4.56
CA ILE A 35 -5.92 -4.88 -4.02
C ILE A 35 -5.70 -3.88 -5.15
N ALA A 36 -4.97 -4.26 -6.21
CA ALA A 36 -4.76 -3.43 -7.38
C ALA A 36 -6.08 -3.00 -8.04
N GLY A 37 -7.01 -3.95 -8.23
CA GLY A 37 -8.34 -3.67 -8.75
C GLY A 37 -9.16 -2.74 -7.85
N ARG A 38 -9.07 -2.90 -6.52
CA ARG A 38 -9.81 -2.06 -5.57
C ARG A 38 -9.28 -0.64 -5.47
N LEU A 39 -7.96 -0.48 -5.62
CA LEU A 39 -7.27 0.82 -5.58
C LEU A 39 -7.22 1.51 -6.96
N HIS A 40 -7.76 0.89 -8.02
CA HIS A 40 -7.67 1.37 -9.41
C HIS A 40 -6.23 1.67 -9.84
N VAL A 41 -5.29 0.79 -9.48
CA VAL A 41 -3.88 0.88 -9.86
C VAL A 41 -3.41 -0.41 -10.51
N SER A 42 -2.27 -0.35 -11.18
CA SER A 42 -1.64 -1.55 -11.73
C SER A 42 -1.04 -2.42 -10.62
N ARG A 43 -0.89 -3.72 -10.90
CA ARG A 43 -0.11 -4.64 -10.02
C ARG A 43 1.32 -4.13 -9.80
N TYR A 44 1.92 -3.55 -10.85
CA TYR A 44 3.23 -2.92 -10.79
C TYR A 44 3.27 -1.79 -9.75
N THR A 45 2.24 -0.94 -9.71
CA THR A 45 2.13 0.16 -8.74
C THR A 45 2.08 -0.36 -7.29
N ILE A 46 1.43 -1.50 -7.06
CA ILE A 46 1.43 -2.14 -5.73
C ILE A 46 2.84 -2.59 -5.33
N TYR A 47 3.57 -3.27 -6.21
CA TYR A 47 4.96 -3.65 -5.93
C TYR A 47 5.86 -2.43 -5.70
N LYS A 48 5.66 -1.37 -6.48
CA LYS A 48 6.37 -0.09 -6.30
C LYS A 48 6.10 0.49 -4.91
N TYR A 49 4.84 0.54 -4.48
CA TYR A 49 4.46 1.03 -3.15
C TYR A 49 5.03 0.16 -2.02
N LEU A 50 5.03 -1.16 -2.18
CA LEU A 50 5.65 -2.06 -1.20
C LEU A 50 7.16 -1.81 -1.08
N GLY A 51 7.84 -1.53 -2.20
CA GLY A 51 9.26 -1.14 -2.20
C GLY A 51 9.49 0.21 -1.53
N GLU A 52 8.71 1.24 -1.89
CA GLU A 52 8.78 2.57 -1.26
C GLU A 52 8.58 2.48 0.27
N LEU A 53 7.66 1.62 0.73
CA LEU A 53 7.40 1.41 2.16
C LEU A 53 8.51 0.64 2.88
N SER A 54 9.20 -0.28 2.21
CA SER A 54 10.33 -0.99 2.84
C SER A 54 11.52 -0.06 3.01
N ASN A 55 11.81 0.79 2.03
CA ASN A 55 12.88 1.78 2.13
C ASN A 55 12.59 2.84 3.21
N GLN A 56 11.33 3.19 3.45
CA GLN A 56 10.96 4.12 4.54
C GLN A 56 11.01 3.50 5.94
N GLN A 57 10.96 2.17 6.06
CA GLN A 57 11.04 1.50 7.37
C GLN A 57 12.48 1.43 7.90
N GLU A 58 13.48 1.44 7.02
CA GLU A 58 14.89 1.47 7.41
C GLU A 58 15.28 2.79 8.10
N GLU A 59 14.65 3.92 7.75
CA GLU A 59 14.92 5.23 8.37
C GLU A 59 14.26 5.44 9.76
N THR A 60 13.32 4.56 10.18
CA THR A 60 12.57 4.75 11.45
C THR A 60 12.98 3.76 12.56
N GLN A 61 13.99 2.94 12.35
CA GLN A 61 14.40 1.88 13.29
C GLN A 61 15.66 2.22 14.12
N ASP A 62 16.32 3.36 13.87
CA ASP A 62 17.56 3.78 14.57
C ASP A 62 17.36 4.73 15.78
N ASP A 63 16.13 4.97 16.23
CA ASP A 63 15.84 5.70 17.47
C ASP A 63 14.99 4.85 18.43
N LYS A 64 15.56 3.75 18.96
CA LYS A 64 15.17 3.22 20.28
C LYS A 64 16.19 2.30 20.93
#